data_AF-A0A7M7LNH2-F1
#
_entry.id   AF-A0A7M7LNH2-F1
#
_cell.length_a   1.000
_cell.length_b   1.000
_cell.length_c   1.000
_cell.angle_alpha   90.00
_cell.angle_beta   90.00
_cell.angle_gamma   90.00
#
_symmetry.space_group_name_H-M   'P 1'
#
loop_
_entity.id
_entity.type
_entity.pdbx_description
1 polymer ?
#
loop_
_entity_poly.entity_id
_entity_poly.type
_entity_poly.pdbx_seq_one_letter_code
_entity_poly.pdbx_strand_id
1 'polypeptide(L)'
;MLIIKVYNLNIFLFFLISSLFAIDGSTILKELGEKQYHLIKAKSSLSQHGICWQNAIKTMKIDCNKLNDQEHSLLALKLTNCFLKDSGHEIYDCYLINSEYQRRNCINNMSDRAFNVYNEFYIHTMHMCFYLNYEVWQVQTDNMVKQLYHVSSRMKEQLLEASEMQEIILDNQKHSLQMQNKLLDHGKELGIVLKSSSESVNNLVKDFKESAKDQRELLYEIFSYFRSFQNWIVGEVSWFQSIIYYITSCILCALFSSSKKTIDARFTLFSILSLNIVAERMLVQYYNNMHYSNNNQNNLLNTIWTCRKIVLTVCAITLFCTYYYYKDEQIENNKALKRIEHQLNTIQEVTSISTKYPIRYSTRLRMKHLQAQANKQTDNEIFS
;
A
#
# COMPACT_ATOMS: atom_id res chain seq x y z
N MET A 1 34.87 2.32 -99.59
CA MET A 1 34.89 2.00 -98.14
C MET A 1 36.29 1.92 -97.52
N LEU A 2 37.39 1.99 -98.31
CA LEU A 2 38.77 1.97 -97.77
C LEU A 2 39.32 3.36 -97.36
N ILE A 3 38.95 4.43 -98.07
CA ILE A 3 39.48 5.78 -97.83
C ILE A 3 39.01 6.38 -96.48
N ILE A 4 37.76 6.11 -96.08
CA ILE A 4 37.20 6.59 -94.80
C ILE A 4 37.88 5.90 -93.60
N LYS A 5 38.31 4.64 -93.74
CA LYS A 5 39.01 3.90 -92.68
C LYS A 5 40.43 4.43 -92.44
N VAL A 6 41.14 4.84 -93.50
CA VAL A 6 42.49 5.40 -93.39
C VAL A 6 42.48 6.80 -92.78
N TYR A 7 41.47 7.61 -93.08
CA TYR A 7 41.31 8.95 -92.50
C TYR A 7 40.97 8.88 -91.01
N ASN A 8 40.06 7.97 -90.62
CA ASN A 8 39.74 7.73 -89.21
C ASN A 8 40.93 7.12 -88.44
N LEU A 9 41.73 6.24 -89.05
CA LEU A 9 42.91 5.68 -88.40
C LEU A 9 43.99 6.74 -88.18
N ASN A 10 44.23 7.63 -89.15
CA ASN A 10 45.19 8.73 -88.99
C ASN A 10 44.72 9.79 -88.00
N ILE A 11 43.43 10.12 -87.97
CA ILE A 11 42.85 11.02 -86.95
C ILE A 11 42.96 10.39 -85.57
N PHE A 12 42.68 9.10 -85.44
CA PHE A 12 42.82 8.38 -84.16
C PHE A 12 44.28 8.28 -83.72
N LEU A 13 45.23 8.08 -84.66
CA LEU A 13 46.67 8.12 -84.39
C LEU A 13 47.12 9.51 -83.96
N PHE A 14 46.62 10.57 -84.61
CA PHE A 14 46.95 11.96 -84.27
C PHE A 14 46.39 12.34 -82.89
N PHE A 15 45.15 11.95 -82.57
CA PHE A 15 44.56 12.12 -81.24
C PHE A 15 45.26 11.29 -80.15
N LEU A 16 45.71 10.08 -80.47
CA LEU A 16 46.51 9.24 -79.57
C LEU A 16 47.89 9.85 -79.31
N ILE A 17 48.54 10.41 -80.32
CA ILE A 17 49.82 11.11 -80.18
C ILE A 17 49.62 12.41 -79.38
N SER A 18 48.55 13.17 -79.61
CA SER A 18 48.23 14.36 -78.81
C SER A 18 47.90 14.04 -77.35
N SER A 19 47.32 12.87 -77.06
CA SER A 19 47.02 12.44 -75.68
C SER A 19 48.22 11.76 -74.98
N LEU A 20 49.13 11.14 -75.72
CA LEU A 20 50.42 10.62 -75.19
C LEU A 20 51.46 11.74 -74.96
N PHE A 21 51.41 12.82 -75.76
CA PHE A 21 52.24 14.03 -75.57
C PHE A 21 51.53 15.14 -74.78
N ALA A 22 50.31 14.92 -74.30
CA ALA A 22 49.75 15.67 -73.17
C ALA A 22 50.44 15.21 -71.88
N ILE A 23 51.78 15.26 -71.90
CA ILE A 23 52.62 15.23 -70.72
C ILE A 23 52.23 16.48 -69.95
N ASP A 24 51.37 16.21 -68.97
CA ASP A 24 50.95 16.95 -67.79
C ASP A 24 51.84 18.16 -67.43
N GLY A 25 51.88 19.14 -68.32
CA GLY A 25 52.77 20.29 -68.21
C GLY A 25 52.44 21.11 -66.96
N SER A 26 51.19 21.04 -66.50
CA SER A 26 50.74 21.60 -65.23
C SER A 26 51.31 20.87 -64.01
N THR A 27 51.42 19.54 -64.00
CA THR A 27 52.04 18.80 -62.89
C THR A 27 53.56 18.89 -62.93
N ILE A 28 54.18 18.92 -64.11
CA ILE A 28 55.62 19.20 -64.25
C ILE A 28 55.93 20.64 -63.82
N LEU A 29 55.13 21.65 -64.21
CA LEU A 29 55.29 23.02 -63.72
C LEU A 29 55.03 23.12 -62.21
N LYS A 30 54.07 22.37 -61.68
CA LYS A 30 53.80 22.31 -60.25
C LYS A 30 54.96 21.68 -59.49
N GLU A 31 55.53 20.59 -59.98
CA GLU A 31 56.66 19.90 -59.34
C GLU A 31 57.95 20.73 -59.45
N LEU A 32 58.19 21.39 -60.60
CA LEU A 32 59.26 22.39 -60.75
C LEU A 32 59.02 23.59 -59.82
N GLY A 33 57.79 24.08 -59.73
CA GLY A 33 57.39 25.17 -58.84
C GLY A 33 57.58 24.80 -57.37
N GLU A 34 57.22 23.59 -56.97
CA GLU A 34 57.44 23.05 -55.63
C GLU A 34 58.93 22.89 -55.35
N LYS A 35 59.72 22.34 -56.28
CA LYS A 35 61.18 22.24 -56.13
C LYS A 35 61.82 23.62 -56.01
N GLN A 36 61.43 24.58 -56.86
CA GLN A 36 61.94 25.95 -56.78
C GLN A 36 61.49 26.65 -55.49
N TYR A 37 60.24 26.46 -55.08
CA TYR A 37 59.72 26.96 -53.81
C TYR A 37 60.49 26.35 -52.64
N HIS A 38 60.77 25.05 -52.65
CA HIS A 38 61.55 24.37 -51.62
C HIS A 38 63.01 24.81 -51.63
N LEU A 39 63.62 25.07 -52.79
CA LEU A 39 64.98 25.61 -52.89
C LEU A 39 65.04 27.06 -52.41
N ILE A 40 64.06 27.90 -52.75
CA ILE A 40 63.96 29.28 -52.27
C ILE A 40 63.68 29.28 -50.77
N LYS A 41 62.79 28.41 -50.29
CA LYS A 41 62.47 28.21 -48.87
C LYS A 41 63.66 27.67 -48.10
N ALA A 42 64.43 26.77 -48.68
CA ALA A 42 65.68 26.26 -48.11
C ALA A 42 66.76 27.33 -48.11
N LYS A 43 66.87 28.16 -49.17
CA LYS A 43 67.77 29.32 -49.23
C LYS A 43 67.31 30.52 -48.41
N SER A 44 66.05 30.58 -48.00
CA SER A 44 65.51 31.62 -47.12
C SER A 44 65.46 31.16 -45.66
N SER A 45 65.37 29.86 -45.40
CA SER A 45 65.51 29.28 -44.06
C SER A 45 66.98 29.02 -43.68
N LEU A 46 67.82 28.68 -44.66
CA LEU A 46 69.26 28.78 -44.59
C LEU A 46 69.57 30.24 -44.90
N SER A 47 69.69 31.10 -43.89
CA SER A 47 70.26 32.43 -44.11
C SER A 47 71.51 32.27 -44.96
N GLN A 48 71.66 33.11 -45.98
CA GLN A 48 72.78 33.02 -46.92
C GLN A 48 74.14 32.99 -46.18
N HIS A 49 74.11 33.48 -44.95
CA HIS A 49 75.13 33.40 -43.90
C HIS A 49 74.73 32.39 -42.81
N GLY A 50 75.55 31.39 -42.49
CA GLY A 50 75.19 30.31 -41.54
C GLY A 50 74.91 30.73 -40.07
N ILE A 51 74.69 29.75 -39.17
CA ILE A 51 74.35 29.96 -37.75
C ILE A 51 75.33 30.92 -37.04
N CYS A 52 76.61 30.89 -37.40
CA CYS A 52 77.64 31.77 -36.82
C CYS A 52 77.29 33.25 -37.01
N TRP A 53 76.89 33.63 -38.21
CA TRP A 53 76.58 35.00 -38.60
C TRP A 53 75.31 35.52 -37.91
N GLN A 54 74.27 34.67 -37.84
CA GLN A 54 73.06 35.01 -37.09
C GLN A 54 73.35 35.19 -35.60
N ASN A 55 74.19 34.32 -35.02
CA ASN A 55 74.56 34.40 -33.62
C ASN A 55 75.42 35.62 -33.31
N ALA A 56 76.27 36.06 -34.24
CA ALA A 56 77.06 37.28 -34.10
C ALA A 56 76.14 38.49 -33.83
N ILE A 57 75.02 38.60 -34.55
CA ILE A 57 74.04 39.68 -34.36
C ILE A 57 73.14 39.44 -33.14
N LYS A 58 72.52 38.25 -33.02
CA LYS A 58 71.57 37.94 -31.93
C LYS A 58 72.17 38.08 -30.53
N THR A 59 73.42 37.66 -30.34
CA THR A 59 74.06 37.62 -29.02
C THR A 59 74.38 39.01 -28.48
N MET A 60 74.56 40.00 -29.37
CA MET A 60 74.97 41.34 -28.94
C MET A 60 73.79 42.29 -28.72
N LYS A 61 72.54 41.89 -29.03
CA LYS A 61 71.33 42.75 -28.95
C LYS A 61 71.59 44.17 -29.48
N ILE A 62 72.34 44.26 -30.57
CA ILE A 62 72.84 45.52 -31.12
C ILE A 62 71.70 46.21 -31.85
N ASP A 63 71.45 47.47 -31.49
CA ASP A 63 70.80 48.41 -32.39
C ASP A 63 71.83 48.85 -33.44
N CYS A 64 71.72 48.32 -34.67
CA CYS A 64 72.67 48.65 -35.76
C CYS A 64 72.72 50.16 -36.08
N ASN A 65 71.72 50.93 -35.62
CA ASN A 65 71.66 52.39 -35.70
C ASN A 65 72.61 53.12 -34.72
N LYS A 66 73.09 52.45 -33.67
CA LYS A 66 73.82 53.07 -32.55
C LYS A 66 75.01 52.23 -32.09
N LEU A 67 75.79 51.71 -33.04
CA LEU A 67 77.02 50.98 -32.75
C LEU A 67 78.06 51.92 -32.15
N ASN A 68 78.48 51.66 -30.92
CA ASN A 68 79.68 52.30 -30.34
C ASN A 68 80.96 51.68 -30.93
N ASP A 69 82.11 52.37 -30.85
CA ASP A 69 83.39 51.91 -31.42
C ASP A 69 83.79 50.51 -30.96
N GLN A 70 83.52 50.19 -29.68
CA GLN A 70 83.73 48.86 -29.13
C GLN A 70 82.80 47.81 -29.75
N GLU A 71 81.51 48.11 -29.90
CA GLU A 71 80.54 47.17 -30.48
C GLU A 71 80.81 46.95 -31.97
N HIS A 72 81.23 48.01 -32.66
CA HIS A 72 81.66 47.96 -34.05
C HIS A 72 82.87 47.03 -34.22
N SER A 73 83.93 47.21 -33.41
CA SER A 73 85.10 46.32 -33.43
C SER A 73 84.75 44.88 -33.05
N LEU A 74 83.92 44.67 -32.03
CA LEU A 74 83.51 43.32 -31.59
C LEU A 74 82.66 42.60 -32.64
N LEU A 75 81.77 43.33 -33.32
CA LEU A 75 80.99 42.77 -34.42
C LEU A 75 81.89 42.39 -35.59
N ALA A 76 82.78 43.28 -36.01
CA ALA A 76 83.78 43.00 -37.04
C ALA A 76 84.60 41.74 -36.72
N LEU A 77 85.08 41.58 -35.48
CA LEU A 77 85.81 40.39 -35.04
C LEU A 77 84.98 39.11 -35.09
N LYS A 78 83.70 39.17 -34.69
CA LYS A 78 82.81 38.01 -34.76
C LYS A 78 82.50 37.61 -36.20
N LEU A 79 82.24 38.58 -37.09
CA LEU A 79 82.04 38.34 -38.52
C LEU A 79 83.30 37.76 -39.16
N THR A 80 84.47 38.29 -38.79
CA THR A 80 85.79 37.77 -39.20
C THR A 80 85.96 36.32 -38.80
N ASN A 81 85.68 35.96 -37.55
CA ASN A 81 85.77 34.58 -37.09
C ASN A 81 84.78 33.67 -37.81
N CYS A 82 83.57 34.14 -38.12
CA CYS A 82 82.62 33.37 -38.92
C CYS A 82 83.19 33.10 -40.33
N PHE A 83 83.74 34.11 -40.99
CA PHE A 83 84.36 33.94 -42.30
C PHE A 83 85.60 33.01 -42.28
N LEU A 84 86.49 33.19 -41.30
CA LEU A 84 87.69 32.36 -41.16
C LEU A 84 87.32 30.90 -40.91
N LYS A 85 86.34 30.66 -40.04
CA LYS A 85 85.81 29.32 -39.77
C LYS A 85 85.19 28.70 -41.01
N ASP A 86 84.37 29.45 -41.75
CA ASP A 86 83.72 28.98 -42.98
C ASP A 86 84.77 28.70 -44.08
N SER A 87 85.90 29.39 -44.06
CA SER A 87 87.02 29.22 -45.00
C SER A 87 88.06 28.17 -44.55
N GLY A 88 87.86 27.51 -43.41
CA GLY A 88 88.79 26.50 -42.88
C GLY A 88 90.10 27.05 -42.31
N HIS A 89 90.12 28.33 -41.91
CA HIS A 89 91.27 29.00 -41.29
C HIS A 89 91.16 29.06 -39.77
N GLU A 90 92.28 29.30 -39.11
CA GLU A 90 92.34 29.51 -37.65
C GLU A 90 91.53 30.75 -37.23
N ILE A 91 90.77 30.62 -36.14
CA ILE A 91 89.97 31.68 -35.54
C ILE A 91 90.73 32.34 -34.39
N TYR A 92 90.35 33.56 -34.05
CA TYR A 92 91.01 34.34 -33.00
C TYR A 92 90.03 34.79 -31.92
N ASP A 93 90.34 34.54 -30.65
CA ASP A 93 89.47 34.87 -29.51
C ASP A 93 89.53 36.34 -29.07
N CYS A 94 90.00 37.25 -29.94
CA CYS A 94 90.13 38.67 -29.60
C CYS A 94 88.79 39.33 -29.24
N TYR A 95 87.67 38.78 -29.72
CA TYR A 95 86.32 39.26 -29.38
C TYR A 95 85.89 38.93 -27.92
N LEU A 96 86.58 38.03 -27.24
CA LEU A 96 86.33 37.70 -25.82
C LEU A 96 87.05 38.66 -24.86
N ILE A 97 87.97 39.49 -25.37
CA ILE A 97 88.80 40.38 -24.57
C ILE A 97 88.05 41.70 -24.32
N ASN A 98 87.72 41.95 -23.05
CA ASN A 98 87.02 43.17 -22.62
C ASN A 98 87.93 44.40 -22.62
N SER A 99 89.21 44.25 -22.24
CA SER A 99 90.18 45.34 -22.23
C SER A 99 90.57 45.74 -23.64
N GLU A 100 90.38 47.02 -23.99
CA GLU A 100 90.66 47.53 -25.33
C GLU A 100 92.14 47.38 -25.71
N TYR A 101 93.06 47.67 -24.77
CA TYR A 101 94.50 47.53 -25.00
C TYR A 101 94.89 46.08 -25.34
N GLN A 102 94.39 45.12 -24.56
CA GLN A 102 94.65 43.69 -24.79
C GLN A 102 94.00 43.22 -26.09
N ARG A 103 92.82 43.74 -26.44
CA ARG A 103 92.13 43.42 -27.70
C ARG A 103 92.90 43.94 -28.91
N ARG A 104 93.40 45.19 -28.88
CA ARG A 104 94.25 45.74 -29.94
C ARG A 104 95.55 44.95 -30.10
N ASN A 105 96.19 44.55 -29.00
CA ASN A 105 97.38 43.70 -29.04
C ASN A 105 97.08 42.33 -29.67
N CYS A 106 95.92 41.73 -29.35
CA CYS A 106 95.46 40.49 -29.97
C CYS A 106 95.25 40.63 -31.49
N ILE A 107 94.63 41.74 -31.92
CA ILE A 107 94.42 42.05 -33.34
C ILE A 107 95.76 42.21 -34.07
N ASN A 108 96.73 42.90 -33.47
CA ASN A 108 98.05 43.11 -34.07
C ASN A 108 98.86 41.81 -34.22
N ASN A 109 98.58 40.80 -33.40
CA ASN A 109 99.22 39.48 -33.46
C ASN A 109 98.48 38.48 -34.36
N MET A 110 97.41 38.90 -35.05
CA MET A 110 96.76 38.07 -36.06
C MET A 110 97.66 37.88 -37.28
N SER A 111 97.44 36.80 -38.02
CA SER A 111 98.07 36.63 -39.34
C SER A 111 97.63 37.74 -40.31
N ASP A 112 98.47 38.09 -41.28
CA ASP A 112 98.16 39.12 -42.29
C ASP A 112 96.80 38.84 -42.98
N ARG A 113 96.51 37.57 -43.23
CA ARG A 113 95.23 37.15 -43.81
C ARG A 113 94.06 37.47 -42.88
N ALA A 114 94.14 37.11 -41.61
CA ALA A 114 93.08 37.36 -40.64
C ALA A 114 92.91 38.85 -40.34
N PHE A 115 94.01 39.61 -40.27
CA PHE A 115 93.97 41.06 -40.10
C PHE A 115 93.33 41.76 -41.30
N ASN A 116 93.64 41.34 -42.54
CA ASN A 116 93.02 41.88 -43.74
C ASN A 116 91.50 41.60 -43.78
N VAL A 117 91.10 40.36 -43.47
CA VAL A 117 89.67 40.01 -43.37
C VAL A 117 88.98 40.84 -42.29
N TYR A 118 89.61 41.01 -41.13
CA TYR A 118 89.12 41.90 -40.07
C TYR A 118 88.93 43.33 -40.55
N ASN A 119 89.90 43.89 -41.27
CA ASN A 119 89.82 45.25 -41.79
C ASN A 119 88.63 45.43 -42.75
N GLU A 120 88.42 44.48 -43.67
CA GLU A 120 87.28 44.51 -44.59
C GLU A 120 85.94 44.45 -43.86
N PHE A 121 85.81 43.55 -42.89
CA PHE A 121 84.60 43.48 -42.07
C PHE A 121 84.43 44.72 -41.21
N TYR A 122 85.51 45.27 -40.66
CA TYR A 122 85.49 46.49 -39.86
C TYR A 122 84.93 47.67 -40.67
N ILE A 123 85.43 47.89 -41.89
CA ILE A 123 84.95 48.99 -42.76
C ILE A 123 83.45 48.84 -43.06
N HIS A 124 82.97 47.61 -43.28
CA HIS A 124 81.59 47.34 -43.69
C HIS A 124 80.65 46.90 -42.56
N THR A 125 81.09 46.96 -41.30
CA THR A 125 80.37 46.38 -40.16
C THR A 125 78.96 46.94 -40.02
N MET A 126 78.78 48.25 -40.16
CA MET A 126 77.46 48.89 -40.04
C MET A 126 76.47 48.36 -41.09
N HIS A 127 76.87 48.33 -42.37
CA HIS A 127 76.02 47.83 -43.46
C HIS A 127 75.70 46.35 -43.29
N MET A 128 76.67 45.53 -42.88
CA MET A 128 76.46 44.11 -42.63
C MET A 128 75.54 43.86 -41.43
N CYS A 129 75.63 44.69 -40.38
CA CYS A 129 74.72 44.62 -39.24
C CYS A 129 73.27 44.80 -39.69
N PHE A 130 72.97 45.86 -40.46
CA PHE A 130 71.61 46.10 -40.96
C PHE A 130 71.09 44.97 -41.84
N TYR A 131 71.93 44.48 -42.75
CA TYR A 131 71.55 43.40 -43.66
C TYR A 131 71.23 42.11 -42.89
N LEU A 132 72.13 41.65 -42.02
CA LEU A 132 71.94 40.42 -41.24
C LEU A 132 70.76 40.55 -40.25
N ASN A 133 70.56 41.72 -39.66
CA ASN A 133 69.42 41.97 -38.78
C ASN A 133 68.08 41.96 -39.56
N TYR A 134 68.06 42.54 -40.76
CA TYR A 134 66.92 42.49 -41.65
C TYR A 134 66.57 41.05 -42.07
N GLU A 135 67.57 40.22 -42.42
CA GLU A 135 67.35 38.80 -42.73
C GLU A 135 66.71 38.05 -41.54
N VAL A 136 67.23 38.24 -40.31
CA VAL A 136 66.66 37.62 -39.10
C VAL A 136 65.24 38.11 -38.85
N TRP A 137 65.00 39.42 -38.97
CA TRP A 137 63.68 40.01 -38.78
C TRP A 137 62.65 39.51 -39.80
N GLN A 138 63.05 39.37 -41.07
CA GLN A 138 62.18 38.88 -42.15
C GLN A 138 61.71 37.45 -41.85
N VAL A 139 62.63 36.55 -41.49
CA VAL A 139 62.30 35.15 -41.14
C VAL A 139 61.39 35.08 -39.92
N GLN A 140 61.64 35.89 -38.89
CA GLN A 140 60.80 35.95 -37.69
C GLN A 140 59.39 36.48 -38.01
N THR A 141 59.30 37.52 -38.83
CA THR A 141 58.04 38.13 -39.24
C THR A 141 57.21 37.14 -40.07
N ASP A 142 57.82 36.47 -41.04
CA ASP A 142 57.15 35.44 -41.84
C ASP A 142 56.60 34.30 -40.97
N ASN A 143 57.36 33.86 -39.97
CA ASN A 143 56.89 32.84 -39.03
C ASN A 143 55.72 33.38 -38.18
N MET A 144 55.83 34.60 -37.66
CA MET A 144 54.78 35.22 -36.86
C MET A 144 53.48 35.41 -37.65
N VAL A 145 53.56 35.85 -38.91
CA VAL A 145 52.40 35.98 -39.81
C VAL A 145 51.74 34.62 -40.05
N LYS A 146 52.53 33.57 -40.29
CA LYS A 146 51.98 32.20 -40.44
C LYS A 146 51.29 31.71 -39.18
N GLN A 147 51.89 31.92 -38.01
CA GLN A 147 51.29 31.55 -36.73
C GLN A 147 50.00 32.32 -36.47
N LEU A 148 50.01 33.63 -36.70
CA LEU A 148 48.82 34.48 -36.53
C LEU A 148 47.68 34.04 -37.45
N TYR A 149 47.99 33.74 -38.72
CA TYR A 149 47.03 33.22 -39.67
C TYR A 149 46.42 31.89 -39.18
N HIS A 150 47.25 30.94 -38.75
CA HIS A 150 46.77 29.66 -38.23
C HIS A 150 45.88 29.80 -36.99
N VAL A 151 46.30 30.64 -36.03
CA VAL A 151 45.51 30.88 -34.82
C VAL A 151 44.18 31.57 -35.16
N SER A 152 44.19 32.55 -36.06
CA SER A 152 42.99 33.29 -36.47
C SER A 152 42.02 32.39 -37.24
N SER A 153 42.53 31.53 -38.13
CA SER A 153 41.71 30.56 -38.86
C SER A 153 41.05 29.57 -37.89
N ARG A 154 41.81 29.03 -36.93
CA ARG A 154 41.26 28.13 -35.92
C ARG A 154 40.22 28.81 -35.04
N MET A 155 40.48 30.04 -34.61
CA MET A 155 39.53 30.82 -33.81
C MET A 155 38.23 31.06 -34.58
N LYS A 156 38.32 31.34 -35.89
CA LYS A 156 37.14 31.46 -36.75
C LYS A 156 36.34 30.16 -36.80
N GLU A 157 37.00 29.03 -37.01
CA GLU A 157 36.34 27.71 -37.03
C GLU A 157 35.65 27.40 -35.70
N GLN A 158 36.34 27.62 -34.57
CA GLN A 158 35.78 27.43 -33.24
C GLN A 158 34.59 28.35 -32.93
N LEU A 159 34.62 29.60 -33.41
CA LEU A 159 33.49 30.52 -33.26
C LEU A 159 32.28 30.08 -34.08
N LEU A 160 32.48 29.53 -35.27
CA LEU A 160 31.40 28.99 -36.08
C LEU A 160 30.77 27.75 -35.42
N GLU A 161 31.60 26.82 -34.93
CA GLU A 161 31.15 25.65 -34.20
C GLU A 161 30.41 26.03 -32.90
N ALA A 162 30.91 27.01 -32.15
CA ALA A 162 30.26 27.52 -30.95
C ALA A 162 28.90 28.18 -31.26
N SER A 163 28.80 28.92 -32.37
CA SER A 163 27.55 29.52 -32.82
C SER A 163 26.51 28.46 -33.18
N GLU A 164 26.91 27.41 -33.90
CA GLU A 164 26.03 26.29 -34.24
C GLU A 164 25.55 25.54 -32.99
N MET A 165 26.47 25.26 -32.05
CA MET A 165 26.12 24.65 -30.78
C MET A 165 25.16 25.52 -29.96
N GLN A 166 25.33 26.84 -29.98
CA GLN A 166 24.43 27.77 -29.29
C GLN A 166 23.01 27.73 -29.86
N GLU A 167 22.86 27.60 -31.17
CA GLU A 167 21.55 27.44 -31.82
C GLU A 167 20.86 26.13 -31.37
N ILE A 168 21.60 25.02 -31.35
CA ILE A 168 21.10 23.72 -30.87
C ILE A 168 20.69 23.81 -29.39
N ILE A 169 21.49 24.46 -28.54
CA ILE A 169 21.15 24.66 -27.12
C ILE A 169 19.87 25.48 -26.98
N LEU A 170 19.73 26.56 -27.75
CA LEU A 170 18.54 27.42 -27.71
C LEU A 170 17.27 26.65 -28.11
N ASP A 171 17.36 25.84 -29.17
CA ASP A 171 16.24 25.01 -29.61
C ASP A 171 15.85 23.95 -28.55
N ASN A 172 16.83 23.28 -27.96
CA ASN A 172 16.60 22.35 -26.85
C ASN A 172 16.00 23.02 -25.61
N GLN A 173 16.40 24.25 -25.27
CA GLN A 173 15.81 25.03 -24.18
C GLN A 173 14.35 25.39 -24.49
N LYS A 174 14.04 25.77 -25.73
CA LYS A 174 12.67 26.03 -26.18
C LYS A 174 11.80 24.78 -26.03
N HIS A 175 12.27 23.63 -26.50
CA HIS A 175 11.58 22.35 -26.33
C HIS A 175 11.38 21.98 -24.86
N SER A 176 12.39 22.20 -24.02
CA SER A 176 12.32 21.94 -22.58
C SER A 176 11.28 22.83 -21.89
N LEU A 177 11.21 24.12 -22.25
CA LEU A 177 10.19 25.04 -21.72
C LEU A 177 8.78 24.64 -22.14
N GLN A 178 8.60 24.20 -23.39
CA GLN A 178 7.31 23.66 -23.84
C GLN A 178 6.89 22.44 -23.01
N MET A 179 7.83 21.54 -22.68
CA MET A 179 7.56 20.38 -21.84
C MET A 179 7.22 20.78 -20.40
N GLN A 180 7.94 21.74 -19.82
CA GLN A 180 7.65 22.25 -18.48
C GLN A 180 6.26 22.88 -18.40
N ASN A 181 5.83 23.63 -19.42
CA ASN A 181 4.48 24.18 -19.49
C ASN A 181 3.41 23.07 -19.53
N LYS A 182 3.61 22.03 -20.35
CA LYS A 182 2.70 20.87 -20.37
C LYS A 182 2.64 20.16 -19.01
N LEU A 183 3.78 20.00 -18.34
CA LEU A 183 3.84 19.38 -17.01
C LEU A 183 3.13 20.24 -15.96
N LEU A 184 3.26 21.56 -16.03
CA LEU A 184 2.53 22.49 -15.17
C LEU A 184 1.02 22.37 -15.37
N ASP A 185 0.55 22.25 -16.61
CA ASP A 185 -0.87 22.09 -16.91
C ASP A 185 -1.42 20.74 -16.42
N HIS A 186 -0.67 19.64 -16.63
CA HIS A 186 -1.01 18.35 -16.01
C HIS A 186 -1.01 18.44 -14.47
N GLY A 187 -0.09 19.21 -13.87
CA GLY A 187 -0.07 19.45 -12.43
C GLY A 187 -1.30 20.19 -11.92
N LYS A 188 -1.80 21.19 -12.67
CA LYS A 188 -3.06 21.88 -12.37
C LYS A 188 -4.26 20.94 -12.48
N GLU A 189 -4.33 20.15 -13.56
CA GLU A 189 -5.40 19.17 -13.76
C GLU A 189 -5.43 18.14 -12.62
N LEU A 190 -4.26 17.61 -12.24
CA LEU A 190 -4.14 16.71 -11.10
C LEU A 190 -4.61 17.37 -9.79
N GLY A 191 -4.30 18.66 -9.59
CA GLY A 191 -4.80 19.42 -8.46
C GLY A 191 -6.33 19.52 -8.42
N ILE A 192 -6.98 19.70 -9.57
CA ILE A 192 -8.44 19.69 -9.71
C ILE A 192 -9.00 18.30 -9.38
N VAL A 193 -8.41 17.24 -9.93
CA VAL A 193 -8.83 15.85 -9.67
C VAL A 193 -8.67 15.49 -8.18
N LEU A 194 -7.55 15.85 -7.55
CA LEU A 194 -7.31 15.63 -6.12
C LEU A 194 -8.33 16.35 -5.26
N LYS A 195 -8.65 17.62 -5.59
CA LYS A 195 -9.68 18.38 -4.86
C LYS A 195 -11.04 17.71 -4.99
N SER A 196 -11.44 17.34 -6.21
CA SER A 196 -12.71 16.64 -6.46
C SER A 196 -12.75 15.29 -5.73
N SER A 197 -11.68 14.50 -5.77
CA SER A 197 -11.59 13.24 -5.06
C SER A 197 -11.71 13.42 -3.54
N SER A 198 -11.09 14.47 -2.97
CA SER A 198 -11.21 14.78 -1.55
C SER A 198 -12.65 15.15 -1.17
N GLU A 199 -13.34 15.91 -2.01
CA GLU A 199 -14.75 16.25 -1.81
C GLU A 199 -15.64 15.00 -1.91
N SER A 200 -15.41 14.12 -2.89
CA SER A 200 -16.11 12.84 -3.02
C SER A 200 -15.91 11.94 -1.81
N VAL A 201 -14.68 11.80 -1.30
CA VAL A 201 -14.41 10.99 -0.10
C VAL A 201 -15.12 11.57 1.12
N ASN A 202 -15.11 12.90 1.31
CA ASN A 202 -15.84 13.53 2.41
C ASN A 202 -17.35 13.30 2.32
N ASN A 203 -17.92 13.37 1.11
CA ASN A 203 -19.33 13.07 0.89
C ASN A 203 -19.64 11.59 1.20
N LEU A 204 -18.83 10.65 0.70
CA LEU A 204 -18.98 9.22 1.00
C LEU A 204 -18.90 8.93 2.51
N VAL A 205 -17.98 9.59 3.24
CA VAL A 205 -17.89 9.45 4.70
C VAL A 205 -19.14 10.00 5.39
N LYS A 206 -19.71 11.11 4.88
CA LYS A 206 -20.96 11.67 5.39
C LYS A 206 -22.14 10.73 5.14
N ASP A 207 -22.25 10.21 3.92
CA ASP A 207 -23.31 9.27 3.52
C ASP A 207 -23.21 7.96 4.33
N PHE A 208 -22.00 7.46 4.57
CA PHE A 208 -21.77 6.29 5.40
C PHE A 208 -22.21 6.53 6.86
N LYS A 209 -21.92 7.71 7.41
CA LYS A 209 -22.36 8.08 8.76
C LYS A 209 -23.88 8.15 8.87
N GLU A 210 -24.55 8.70 7.86
CA GLU A 210 -26.01 8.78 7.79
C GLU A 210 -26.62 7.38 7.66
N SER A 211 -26.12 6.56 6.73
CA SER A 211 -26.55 5.17 6.57
C SER A 211 -26.33 4.32 7.83
N ALA A 212 -25.22 4.50 8.55
CA ALA A 212 -24.98 3.80 9.81
C ALA A 212 -25.96 4.24 10.92
N LYS A 213 -26.43 5.48 10.90
CA LYS A 213 -27.46 5.98 11.81
C LYS A 213 -28.82 5.33 11.50
N ASP A 214 -29.18 5.24 10.23
CA ASP A 214 -30.42 4.59 9.79
C ASP A 214 -30.42 3.09 10.11
N GLN A 215 -29.29 2.40 9.86
CA GLN A 215 -29.12 1.00 10.25
C GLN A 215 -29.26 0.79 11.76
N ARG A 216 -28.75 1.72 12.57
CA ARG A 216 -28.91 1.67 14.04
C ARG A 216 -30.38 1.81 14.44
N GLU A 217 -31.15 2.66 13.76
CA GLU A 217 -32.59 2.83 14.02
C GLU A 217 -33.38 1.55 13.70
N LEU A 218 -33.11 0.94 12.54
CA LEU A 218 -33.69 -0.37 12.17
C LEU A 218 -33.35 -1.47 13.19
N LEU A 219 -32.10 -1.51 13.68
CA LEU A 219 -31.70 -2.46 14.72
C LEU A 219 -32.49 -2.25 16.02
N TYR A 220 -32.72 -1.00 16.44
CA TYR A 220 -33.55 -0.73 17.62
C TYR A 220 -34.99 -1.20 17.44
N GLU A 221 -35.56 -1.00 16.25
CA GLU A 221 -36.89 -1.49 15.91
C GLU A 221 -36.96 -3.03 16.01
N ILE A 222 -35.99 -3.74 15.41
CA ILE A 222 -35.89 -5.21 15.50
C ILE A 222 -35.75 -5.69 16.95
N PHE A 223 -34.87 -5.06 17.75
CA PHE A 223 -34.71 -5.41 19.16
C PHE A 223 -36.01 -5.19 19.97
N SER A 224 -36.82 -4.19 19.62
CA SER A 224 -38.10 -3.93 20.28
C SER A 224 -39.14 -5.02 19.99
N TYR A 225 -39.19 -5.53 18.75
CA TYR A 225 -40.03 -6.68 18.40
C TYR A 225 -39.56 -7.95 19.09
N PHE A 226 -38.25 -8.18 19.16
CA PHE A 226 -37.69 -9.34 19.86
C PHE A 226 -38.07 -9.34 21.35
N ARG A 227 -37.98 -8.20 22.03
CA ARG A 227 -38.35 -8.08 23.45
C ARG A 227 -39.85 -8.31 23.67
N SER A 228 -40.69 -7.81 22.76
CA SER A 228 -42.14 -8.04 22.80
C SER A 228 -42.48 -9.52 22.60
N PHE A 229 -41.84 -10.18 21.64
CA PHE A 229 -41.98 -11.62 21.41
C PHE A 229 -41.51 -12.44 22.62
N GLN A 230 -40.37 -12.07 23.21
CA GLN A 230 -39.83 -12.72 24.41
C GLN A 230 -40.80 -12.60 25.61
N ASN A 231 -41.45 -11.46 25.80
CA ASN A 231 -42.43 -11.30 26.87
C ASN A 231 -43.70 -12.11 26.60
N TRP A 232 -44.16 -12.13 25.34
CA TRP A 232 -45.33 -12.92 24.93
C TRP A 232 -45.11 -14.42 25.14
N ILE A 233 -43.97 -14.97 24.69
CA ILE A 233 -43.67 -16.40 24.83
C ILE A 233 -43.59 -16.84 26.30
N VAL A 234 -42.98 -16.03 27.18
CA VAL A 234 -42.90 -16.36 28.61
C VAL A 234 -44.27 -16.31 29.28
N GLY A 235 -45.15 -15.39 28.86
CA GLY A 235 -46.53 -15.34 29.34
C GLY A 235 -47.35 -16.57 28.93
N GLU A 236 -47.27 -16.96 27.66
CA GLU A 236 -48.08 -18.05 27.11
C GLU A 236 -47.60 -19.43 27.58
N VAL A 237 -46.29 -19.66 27.74
CA VAL A 237 -45.79 -20.96 28.24
C VAL A 237 -46.19 -21.21 29.71
N SER A 238 -46.38 -20.15 30.50
CA SER A 238 -46.69 -20.25 31.94
C SER A 238 -48.02 -20.97 32.22
N TRP A 239 -49.09 -20.71 31.46
CA TRP A 239 -50.39 -21.34 31.73
C TRP A 239 -50.42 -22.84 31.39
N PHE A 240 -49.70 -23.25 30.35
CA PHE A 240 -49.52 -24.66 30.00
C PHE A 240 -48.84 -25.44 31.13
N GLN A 241 -47.81 -24.85 31.76
CA GLN A 241 -47.15 -25.47 32.90
C GLN A 241 -48.09 -25.65 34.10
N SER A 242 -49.00 -24.70 34.34
CA SER A 242 -50.03 -24.84 35.39
C SER A 242 -50.98 -26.01 35.11
N ILE A 243 -51.44 -26.19 33.88
CA ILE A 243 -52.34 -27.29 33.52
C ILE A 243 -51.70 -28.64 33.76
N ILE A 244 -50.47 -28.84 33.27
CA ILE A 244 -49.76 -30.12 33.42
C ILE A 244 -49.57 -30.45 34.92
N TYR A 245 -49.23 -29.45 35.74
CA TYR A 245 -49.06 -29.63 37.19
C TYR A 245 -50.34 -30.09 37.90
N TYR A 246 -51.50 -29.48 37.62
CA TYR A 246 -52.74 -29.86 38.31
C TYR A 246 -53.31 -31.19 37.81
N ILE A 247 -53.18 -31.49 36.51
CA ILE A 247 -53.59 -32.81 35.97
C ILE A 247 -52.79 -33.92 36.64
N THR A 248 -51.46 -33.79 36.69
CA THR A 248 -50.58 -34.78 37.34
C THR A 248 -50.86 -34.90 38.84
N SER A 249 -51.06 -33.78 39.55
CA SER A 249 -51.42 -33.79 40.97
C SER A 249 -52.76 -34.46 41.24
N CYS A 250 -53.79 -34.21 40.43
CA CYS A 250 -55.10 -34.86 40.54
C CYS A 250 -55.00 -36.38 40.33
N ILE A 251 -54.22 -36.83 39.35
CA ILE A 251 -53.99 -38.26 39.10
C ILE A 251 -53.29 -38.89 40.32
N LEU A 252 -52.25 -38.26 40.86
CA LEU A 252 -51.55 -38.76 42.04
C LEU A 252 -52.46 -38.82 43.27
N CYS A 253 -53.25 -37.79 43.53
CA CYS A 253 -54.21 -37.80 44.63
C CYS A 253 -55.27 -38.90 44.48
N ALA A 254 -55.77 -39.14 43.25
CA ALA A 254 -56.71 -40.21 42.98
C ALA A 254 -56.09 -41.60 43.20
N LEU A 255 -54.83 -41.80 42.77
CA LEU A 255 -54.10 -43.05 42.98
C LEU A 255 -53.85 -43.33 44.47
N PHE A 256 -53.30 -42.37 45.22
CA PHE A 256 -53.00 -42.56 46.65
C PHE A 256 -54.25 -42.67 47.53
N SER A 257 -55.35 -42.04 47.13
CA SER A 257 -56.62 -42.10 47.86
C SER A 257 -57.48 -43.32 47.51
N SER A 258 -57.11 -44.11 46.49
CA SER A 258 -57.81 -45.36 46.12
C SER A 258 -57.62 -46.50 47.14
N SER A 259 -56.64 -46.40 48.03
CA SER A 259 -56.40 -47.40 49.08
C SER A 259 -57.46 -47.31 50.19
N LYS A 260 -57.94 -48.46 50.67
CA LYS A 260 -58.93 -48.54 51.76
C LYS A 260 -58.48 -47.81 53.05
N LYS A 261 -57.17 -47.61 53.21
CA LYS A 261 -56.56 -46.93 54.36
C LYS A 261 -56.65 -45.40 54.31
N THR A 262 -56.88 -44.81 53.14
CA THR A 262 -56.77 -43.35 52.90
C THR A 262 -58.01 -42.78 52.20
N ILE A 263 -59.13 -43.51 52.23
CA ILE A 263 -60.36 -43.12 51.53
C ILE A 263 -60.97 -41.83 52.08
N ASP A 264 -60.86 -41.60 53.39
CA ASP A 264 -61.37 -40.39 54.05
C ASP A 264 -60.54 -39.13 53.69
N ALA A 265 -59.28 -39.30 53.29
CA ALA A 265 -58.41 -38.21 52.86
C ALA A 265 -58.74 -37.66 51.46
N ARG A 266 -59.62 -38.33 50.69
CA ARG A 266 -59.89 -37.96 49.29
C ARG A 266 -60.44 -36.55 49.15
N PHE A 267 -61.47 -36.25 49.93
CA PHE A 267 -62.19 -34.98 49.84
C PHE A 267 -61.31 -33.82 50.33
N THR A 268 -60.52 -34.04 51.39
CA THR A 268 -59.60 -33.04 51.92
C THR A 268 -58.47 -32.72 50.93
N LEU A 269 -57.90 -33.72 50.25
CA LEU A 269 -56.89 -33.51 49.20
C LEU A 269 -57.42 -32.71 48.00
N PHE A 270 -58.61 -33.04 47.49
CA PHE A 270 -59.20 -32.27 46.38
C PHE A 270 -59.57 -30.84 46.79
N SER A 271 -60.02 -30.64 48.02
CA SER A 271 -60.31 -29.30 48.56
C SER A 271 -59.05 -28.43 48.63
N ILE A 272 -57.94 -28.99 49.14
CA ILE A 272 -56.64 -28.30 49.21
C ILE A 272 -56.14 -27.92 47.80
N LEU A 273 -56.24 -28.85 46.83
CA LEU A 273 -55.86 -28.57 45.44
C LEU A 273 -56.75 -27.49 44.80
N SER A 274 -58.06 -27.52 45.03
CA SER A 274 -58.99 -26.50 44.52
C SER A 274 -58.68 -25.11 45.08
N LEU A 275 -58.39 -25.01 46.38
CA LEU A 275 -58.07 -23.74 47.02
C LEU A 275 -56.73 -23.19 46.50
N ASN A 276 -55.76 -24.06 46.21
CA ASN A 276 -54.50 -23.67 45.59
C ASN A 276 -54.68 -23.06 44.19
N ILE A 277 -55.58 -23.63 43.37
CA ILE A 277 -55.90 -23.07 42.03
C ILE A 277 -56.44 -21.64 42.16
N VAL A 278 -57.34 -21.39 43.11
CA VAL A 278 -57.91 -20.06 43.34
C VAL A 278 -56.85 -19.08 43.83
N ALA A 279 -56.01 -19.50 44.78
CA ALA A 279 -54.91 -18.68 45.27
C ALA A 279 -53.91 -18.32 44.16
N GLU A 280 -53.56 -19.28 43.30
CA GLU A 280 -52.68 -19.05 42.14
C GLU A 280 -53.29 -18.05 41.16
N ARG A 281 -54.59 -18.15 40.86
CA ARG A 281 -55.29 -17.20 39.97
C ARG A 281 -55.36 -15.79 40.55
N MET A 282 -55.61 -15.67 41.87
CA MET A 282 -55.58 -14.39 42.58
C MET A 282 -54.19 -13.76 42.56
N LEU A 283 -53.13 -14.55 42.77
CA LEU A 283 -51.74 -14.08 42.70
C LEU A 283 -51.38 -13.56 41.30
N VAL A 284 -51.74 -14.30 40.24
CA VAL A 284 -51.50 -13.86 38.87
C VAL A 284 -52.26 -12.57 38.55
N GLN A 285 -53.52 -12.44 38.98
CA GLN A 285 -54.31 -11.23 38.78
C GLN A 285 -53.72 -10.02 39.53
N TYR A 286 -53.25 -10.22 40.77
CA TYR A 286 -52.62 -9.18 41.58
C TYR A 286 -51.33 -8.65 40.92
N TYR A 287 -50.46 -9.56 40.47
CA TYR A 287 -49.21 -9.18 39.80
C TYR A 287 -49.43 -8.57 38.42
N ASN A 288 -50.46 -8.98 37.68
CA ASN A 288 -50.81 -8.34 36.41
C ASN A 288 -51.30 -6.90 36.58
N ASN A 289 -51.95 -6.57 37.71
CA ASN A 289 -52.46 -5.23 37.99
C ASN A 289 -51.35 -4.27 38.48
N MET A 290 -50.31 -4.81 39.14
CA MET A 290 -49.12 -4.08 39.56
C MET A 290 -48.09 -4.04 38.41
N HIS A 291 -48.28 -3.08 37.50
CA HIS A 291 -47.35 -2.59 36.46
C HIS A 291 -46.19 -3.54 36.04
N TYR A 292 -46.28 -4.01 34.79
CA TYR A 292 -45.34 -4.93 34.13
C TYR A 292 -43.88 -4.42 34.16
N SER A 293 -43.08 -4.92 35.11
CA SER A 293 -41.62 -4.87 35.06
C SER A 293 -41.09 -6.29 34.89
N ASN A 294 -40.13 -6.48 33.99
CA ASN A 294 -39.53 -7.77 33.67
C ASN A 294 -38.97 -8.49 34.93
N ASN A 295 -38.56 -7.71 35.94
CA ASN A 295 -38.05 -8.23 37.20
C ASN A 295 -39.17 -8.87 38.06
N ASN A 296 -40.42 -8.41 37.90
CA ASN A 296 -41.57 -8.94 38.61
C ASN A 296 -42.05 -10.27 38.02
N GLN A 297 -41.81 -10.53 36.73
CA GLN A 297 -42.23 -11.78 36.08
C GLN A 297 -41.42 -13.00 36.57
N ASN A 298 -40.10 -12.84 36.74
CA ASN A 298 -39.28 -13.89 37.36
C ASN A 298 -39.65 -14.11 38.83
N ASN A 299 -39.93 -13.03 39.57
CA ASN A 299 -40.37 -13.12 40.97
C ASN A 299 -41.76 -13.79 41.08
N LEU A 300 -42.67 -13.52 40.15
CA LEU A 300 -43.98 -14.16 40.06
C LEU A 300 -43.85 -15.68 39.85
N LEU A 301 -43.06 -16.10 38.85
CA LEU A 301 -42.82 -17.51 38.58
C LEU A 301 -42.20 -18.22 39.79
N ASN A 302 -41.20 -17.61 40.42
CA ASN A 302 -40.57 -18.16 41.62
C ASN A 302 -41.58 -18.30 42.78
N THR A 303 -42.44 -17.30 42.99
CA THR A 303 -43.46 -17.31 44.04
C THR A 303 -44.56 -18.35 43.80
N ILE A 304 -44.96 -18.58 42.55
CA ILE A 304 -45.91 -19.65 42.19
C ILE A 304 -45.29 -21.03 42.48
N TRP A 305 -44.01 -21.23 42.11
CA TRP A 305 -43.32 -22.49 42.35
C TRP A 305 -43.12 -22.79 43.84
N THR A 306 -42.82 -21.80 44.68
CA THR A 306 -42.73 -21.99 46.13
C THR A 306 -44.08 -22.34 46.73
N CYS A 307 -45.17 -21.68 46.30
CA CYS A 307 -46.53 -21.98 46.73
C CYS A 307 -46.92 -23.44 46.43
N ARG A 308 -46.66 -23.91 45.21
CA ARG A 308 -46.94 -25.31 44.81
C ARG A 308 -46.19 -26.34 45.66
N LYS A 309 -44.91 -26.09 45.98
CA LYS A 309 -44.12 -26.96 46.86
C LYS A 309 -44.73 -27.06 48.26
N ILE A 310 -45.16 -25.94 48.83
CA ILE A 310 -45.80 -25.91 50.16
C ILE A 310 -47.08 -26.74 50.15
N VAL A 311 -47.94 -26.57 49.15
CA VAL A 311 -49.21 -27.32 49.06
C VAL A 311 -48.98 -28.82 48.90
N LEU A 312 -48.00 -29.24 48.08
CA LEU A 312 -47.65 -30.67 47.98
C LEU A 312 -47.17 -31.25 49.31
N THR A 313 -46.38 -30.49 50.10
CA THR A 313 -45.95 -30.95 51.42
C THR A 313 -47.14 -31.10 52.38
N VAL A 314 -48.11 -30.18 52.34
CA VAL A 314 -49.34 -30.27 53.13
C VAL A 314 -50.15 -31.51 52.72
N CYS A 315 -50.31 -31.78 51.42
CA CYS A 315 -50.98 -32.99 50.92
C CYS A 315 -50.27 -34.29 51.33
N ALA A 316 -48.94 -34.31 51.37
CA ALA A 316 -48.18 -35.46 51.84
C ALA A 316 -48.37 -35.70 53.34
N ILE A 317 -48.39 -34.63 54.14
CA ILE A 317 -48.65 -34.69 55.59
C ILE A 317 -50.07 -35.20 55.87
N THR A 318 -51.09 -34.73 55.15
CA THR A 318 -52.47 -35.20 55.34
C THR A 318 -52.63 -36.69 54.99
N LEU A 319 -51.96 -37.18 53.94
CA LEU A 319 -51.89 -38.60 53.62
C LEU A 319 -51.20 -39.41 54.73
N PHE A 320 -50.10 -38.92 55.28
CA PHE A 320 -49.37 -39.60 56.35
C PHE A 320 -50.19 -39.65 57.65
N CYS A 321 -50.82 -38.54 58.05
CA CYS A 321 -51.69 -38.50 59.23
C CYS A 321 -52.88 -39.45 59.11
N THR A 322 -53.56 -39.49 57.96
CA THR A 322 -54.68 -40.41 57.73
C THR A 322 -54.23 -41.87 57.67
N TYR A 323 -53.03 -42.15 57.16
CA TYR A 323 -52.44 -43.49 57.19
C TYR A 323 -52.17 -43.97 58.63
N TYR A 324 -51.59 -43.12 59.49
CA TYR A 324 -51.29 -43.49 60.88
C TYR A 324 -52.54 -43.59 61.76
N TYR A 325 -53.54 -42.74 61.53
CA TYR A 325 -54.77 -42.73 62.32
C TYR A 325 -55.78 -43.82 61.88
N TYR A 326 -55.44 -44.60 60.85
CA TYR A 326 -56.29 -45.69 60.36
C TYR A 326 -56.39 -46.82 61.39
N LYS A 327 -57.46 -46.80 62.19
CA LYS A 327 -57.84 -47.87 63.11
C LYS A 327 -58.68 -48.91 62.36
N ASP A 328 -58.29 -50.18 62.42
CA ASP A 328 -58.91 -51.27 61.65
C ASP A 328 -60.30 -51.65 62.22
N GLU A 329 -61.30 -50.82 61.88
CA GLU A 329 -62.70 -50.95 62.32
C GLU A 329 -63.32 -52.29 61.91
N GLN A 330 -62.83 -52.87 60.81
CA GLN A 330 -63.34 -54.12 60.24
C GLN A 330 -62.87 -55.35 61.04
N ILE A 331 -61.68 -55.30 61.65
CA ILE A 331 -61.19 -56.34 62.58
C ILE A 331 -61.91 -56.25 63.93
N GLU A 332 -62.15 -55.05 64.45
CA GLU A 332 -62.93 -54.87 65.69
C GLU A 332 -64.38 -55.33 65.51
N ASN A 333 -65.04 -54.98 64.40
CA ASN A 333 -66.40 -55.44 64.11
C ASN A 333 -66.49 -56.95 63.92
N ASN A 334 -65.51 -57.59 63.26
CA ASN A 334 -65.53 -59.05 63.10
C ASN A 334 -65.31 -59.77 64.45
N LYS A 335 -64.49 -59.18 65.34
CA LYS A 335 -64.37 -59.65 66.75
C LYS A 335 -65.66 -59.45 67.55
N ALA A 336 -66.42 -58.37 67.28
CA ALA A 336 -67.70 -58.13 67.92
C ALA A 336 -68.78 -59.08 67.39
N LEU A 337 -68.84 -59.33 66.07
CA LEU A 337 -69.76 -60.27 65.45
C LEU A 337 -69.52 -61.70 65.92
N LYS A 338 -68.26 -62.15 66.02
CA LYS A 338 -67.94 -63.45 66.63
C LYS A 338 -68.39 -63.55 68.09
N ARG A 339 -68.35 -62.44 68.85
CA ARG A 339 -68.88 -62.38 70.22
C ARG A 339 -70.41 -62.53 70.24
N ILE A 340 -71.12 -61.88 69.32
CA ILE A 340 -72.59 -61.95 69.20
C ILE A 340 -73.03 -63.34 68.72
N GLU A 341 -72.34 -63.92 67.74
CA GLU A 341 -72.60 -65.29 67.25
C GLU A 341 -72.43 -66.32 68.38
N HIS A 342 -71.38 -66.16 69.19
CA HIS A 342 -71.17 -67.03 70.35
C HIS A 342 -72.30 -66.91 71.38
N GLN A 343 -72.77 -65.68 71.65
CA GLN A 343 -73.91 -65.45 72.54
C GLN A 343 -75.23 -66.03 72.01
N LEU A 344 -75.48 -65.96 70.69
CA LEU A 344 -76.67 -66.55 70.07
C LEU A 344 -76.69 -68.08 70.17
N ASN A 345 -75.55 -68.75 69.95
CA ASN A 345 -75.46 -70.21 70.10
C ASN A 345 -75.77 -70.67 71.53
N THR A 346 -75.30 -69.96 72.56
CA THR A 346 -75.62 -70.29 73.95
C THR A 346 -77.12 -70.12 74.27
N ILE A 347 -77.80 -69.16 73.66
CA ILE A 347 -79.24 -68.94 73.87
C ILE A 347 -80.08 -69.99 73.13
N GLN A 348 -79.67 -70.40 71.94
CA GLN A 348 -80.39 -71.39 71.14
C GLN A 348 -80.37 -72.79 71.79
N GLU A 349 -79.29 -73.15 72.49
CA GLU A 349 -79.20 -74.38 73.27
C GLU A 349 -80.23 -74.40 74.42
N VAL A 350 -80.35 -73.29 75.14
CA VAL A 350 -81.33 -73.11 76.24
C VAL A 350 -82.79 -73.13 75.73
N THR A 351 -83.03 -72.64 74.51
CA THR A 351 -84.39 -72.53 73.95
C THR A 351 -84.92 -73.87 73.39
N SER A 352 -84.03 -74.78 72.98
CA SER A 352 -84.42 -76.11 72.47
C SER A 352 -85.12 -77.00 73.50
N ILE A 353 -84.96 -76.72 74.81
CA ILE A 353 -85.61 -77.45 75.90
C ILE A 353 -87.08 -77.02 76.10
N SER A 354 -87.48 -75.84 75.59
CA SER A 354 -88.75 -75.19 75.96
C SER A 354 -89.94 -75.45 75.00
N THR A 355 -89.76 -76.09 73.84
CA THR A 355 -90.75 -76.10 72.73
C THR A 355 -91.69 -77.32 72.64
N LYS A 356 -91.97 -78.05 73.74
CA LYS A 356 -92.82 -79.27 73.69
C LYS A 356 -94.35 -79.06 73.86
N TYR A 357 -94.89 -77.87 74.10
CA TYR A 357 -96.36 -77.67 74.17
C TYR A 357 -96.84 -76.31 73.63
N PRO A 358 -97.81 -76.25 72.68
CA PRO A 358 -98.31 -74.98 72.12
C PRO A 358 -99.71 -74.59 72.65
N ILE A 359 -100.00 -73.28 72.71
CA ILE A 359 -101.36 -72.74 72.83
C ILE A 359 -101.60 -71.67 71.74
N ARG A 360 -102.79 -71.76 71.14
CA ARG A 360 -103.31 -71.15 69.91
C ARG A 360 -104.47 -70.19 70.26
N TYR A 361 -104.74 -69.14 69.47
CA TYR A 361 -106.08 -68.58 69.12
C TYR A 361 -105.93 -67.23 68.37
N SER A 362 -106.96 -66.68 67.72
CA SER A 362 -107.40 -66.90 66.32
C SER A 362 -108.14 -65.65 65.80
N THR A 363 -107.79 -65.16 64.61
CA THR A 363 -108.64 -64.84 63.43
C THR A 363 -110.08 -64.26 63.49
N ARG A 364 -110.58 -63.71 64.61
CA ARG A 364 -111.99 -63.24 64.73
C ARG A 364 -112.31 -61.90 64.06
N LEU A 365 -111.31 -61.12 63.63
CA LEU A 365 -111.50 -59.73 63.15
C LEU A 365 -111.81 -59.61 61.65
N ARG A 366 -111.48 -60.61 60.82
CA ARG A 366 -111.52 -60.46 59.35
C ARG A 366 -112.91 -60.65 58.73
N MET A 367 -113.82 -61.35 59.41
CA MET A 367 -115.16 -61.66 58.88
C MET A 367 -116.16 -60.51 59.00
N LYS A 368 -116.04 -59.62 60.00
CA LYS A 368 -117.02 -58.53 60.19
C LYS A 368 -116.93 -57.41 59.14
N HIS A 369 -115.75 -57.20 58.55
CA HIS A 369 -115.58 -56.12 57.57
C HIS A 369 -116.21 -56.43 56.20
N LEU A 370 -116.34 -57.71 55.84
CA LEU A 370 -116.88 -58.10 54.52
C LEU A 370 -118.42 -58.09 54.47
N GLN A 371 -119.12 -58.30 55.59
CA GLN A 371 -120.59 -58.24 55.62
C GLN A 371 -121.16 -56.81 55.63
N ALA A 372 -120.41 -55.80 56.08
CA ALA A 372 -120.88 -54.41 56.11
C ALA A 372 -120.88 -53.74 54.72
N GLN A 373 -120.13 -54.24 53.75
CA GLN A 373 -120.08 -53.68 52.39
C GLN A 373 -121.17 -54.24 51.46
N ALA A 374 -121.66 -55.46 51.70
CA ALA A 374 -122.70 -56.06 50.85
C ALA A 374 -124.11 -55.44 51.06
N ASN A 375 -124.43 -54.96 52.27
CA ASN A 375 -125.76 -54.42 52.58
C ASN A 375 -126.01 -52.99 52.08
N LYS A 376 -125.02 -52.31 51.47
CA LYS A 376 -125.19 -50.94 50.97
C LYS A 376 -125.56 -50.85 49.49
N GLN A 377 -125.61 -51.98 48.78
CA GLN A 377 -125.88 -52.03 47.33
C GLN A 377 -127.27 -52.57 46.96
N THR A 378 -128.11 -52.93 47.92
CA THR A 378 -129.44 -53.50 47.70
C THR A 378 -130.63 -52.58 48.04
N ASP A 379 -130.38 -51.33 48.47
CA ASP A 379 -131.45 -50.36 48.79
C ASP A 379 -131.77 -49.37 47.65
N ASN A 380 -131.06 -49.45 46.52
CA ASN A 380 -131.46 -48.76 45.28
C ASN A 380 -132.06 -49.81 44.34
N GLU A 381 -133.27 -49.57 43.84
CA GLU A 381 -134.03 -50.43 42.89
C GLU A 381 -134.91 -51.53 43.53
N ILE A 382 -135.60 -51.18 44.63
CA ILE A 382 -137.07 -51.28 44.74
C ILE A 382 -137.58 -49.86 45.10
N PHE A 383 -137.04 -48.87 44.39
CA PHE A 383 -137.79 -47.77 43.82
C PHE A 383 -137.54 -47.97 42.32
N SER A 384 -138.56 -48.66 41.78
CA SER A 384 -138.71 -49.49 40.56
C SER A 384 -137.59 -50.45 40.19
#